data_AF-A0A7Y3M8F1-F1
#
_entry.id   AF-A0A7Y3M8F1-F1
#
_cell.length_a   1.000
_cell.length_b   1.000
_cell.length_c   1.000
_cell.angle_alpha   90.00
_cell.angle_beta   90.00
_cell.angle_gamma   90.00
#
_symmetry.space_group_name_H-M   'P 1'
#
loop_
_entity.id
_entity.type
_entity.pdbx_description
1 polymer ?
#
loop_
_entity_poly.entity_id
_entity_poly.type
_entity_poly.pdbx_seq_one_letter_code
_entity_poly.pdbx_strand_id
1 'polypeptide(L)'
;MSDGRPAGALSSSAVSLNTVIFDLGGVVLGSPLHAIRQYERDQQLPVGAVGRHINASGSTGAWSRLECGELDLKAFCEAFDAECRAASLPITGRELMRRIGRVTQPRAEMLEAIARLRR
;
A
#
# COMPACT_ATOMS: atom_id res chain seq x y z
N MET A 1 61.41 -18.07 4.56
CA MET A 1 60.47 -17.91 3.42
C MET A 1 59.93 -19.30 3.13
N SER A 2 58.67 -19.65 3.36
CA SER A 2 57.45 -18.86 3.18
C SER A 2 56.37 -19.32 4.17
N ASP A 3 55.73 -18.36 4.83
CA ASP A 3 54.59 -18.53 5.74
C ASP A 3 53.33 -18.89 4.95
N GLY A 4 52.80 -20.10 5.17
CA GLY A 4 51.48 -20.49 4.71
C GLY A 4 50.42 -19.90 5.63
N ARG A 5 49.91 -18.70 5.32
CA ARG A 5 48.68 -18.18 5.96
C ARG A 5 47.51 -19.08 5.57
N PRO A 6 46.70 -19.58 6.53
CA PRO A 6 45.45 -20.22 6.17
C PRO A 6 44.51 -19.16 5.59
N ALA A 7 43.84 -19.50 4.49
CA ALA A 7 42.76 -18.71 3.93
C ALA A 7 41.70 -18.50 5.01
N GLY A 8 41.53 -17.24 5.45
CA GLY A 8 40.49 -16.88 6.39
C GLY A 8 39.14 -17.25 5.81
N ALA A 9 38.51 -18.27 6.38
CA ALA A 9 37.10 -18.52 6.16
C ALA A 9 36.36 -17.23 6.53
N LEU A 10 35.70 -16.62 5.55
CA LEU A 10 34.76 -15.54 5.80
C LEU A 10 33.64 -16.17 6.65
N SER A 11 33.76 -16.01 7.96
CA SER A 11 32.71 -16.34 8.90
C SER A 11 31.52 -15.47 8.49
N SER A 12 30.51 -16.11 7.89
CA SER A 12 29.20 -15.51 7.73
C SER A 12 28.66 -15.33 9.14
N SER A 13 28.91 -14.16 9.73
CA SER A 13 28.22 -13.75 10.93
C SER A 13 26.73 -13.75 10.59
N ALA A 14 26.02 -14.74 11.11
CA ALA A 14 24.57 -14.78 10.99
C ALA A 14 24.02 -13.49 11.61
N VAL A 15 23.43 -12.64 10.77
CA VAL A 15 22.77 -11.43 11.25
C VAL A 15 21.57 -11.86 12.05
N SER A 16 21.61 -11.63 13.36
CA SER A 16 20.45 -11.81 14.24
C SER A 16 19.52 -10.63 14.05
N LEU A 17 18.35 -10.88 13.44
CA LEU A 17 17.28 -9.90 13.32
C LEU A 17 16.35 -10.04 14.53
N ASN A 18 16.15 -8.96 15.27
CA ASN A 18 15.27 -8.94 16.44
C ASN A 18 13.93 -8.23 16.19
N THR A 19 13.78 -7.58 15.03
CA THR A 19 12.63 -6.74 14.70
C THR A 19 12.25 -6.92 13.23
N VAL A 20 10.95 -7.02 12.97
CA VAL A 20 10.38 -7.06 11.62
C VAL A 20 9.22 -6.07 11.54
N ILE A 21 9.21 -5.21 10.53
CA ILE A 21 8.12 -4.29 10.24
C ILE A 21 7.40 -4.80 9.00
N PHE A 22 6.07 -4.95 9.10
CA PHE A 22 5.22 -5.36 7.99
C PHE A 22 4.42 -4.16 7.49
N ASP A 23 4.48 -3.90 6.20
CA ASP A 23 3.43 -3.14 5.53
C ASP A 23 2.13 -3.97 5.50
N LEU A 24 1.00 -3.31 5.25
CA LEU A 24 -0.32 -3.93 5.17
C LEU A 24 -0.72 -4.20 3.72
N GLY A 25 -0.73 -3.16 2.87
CA GLY A 25 -1.33 -3.20 1.54
C GLY A 25 -0.56 -4.08 0.57
N GLY A 26 -1.06 -5.28 0.28
CA GLY A 26 -0.39 -6.23 -0.62
C GLY A 26 0.62 -7.15 0.07
N VAL A 27 0.99 -6.85 1.31
CA VAL A 27 1.80 -7.71 2.19
C VAL A 27 0.87 -8.51 3.09
N VAL A 28 0.43 -7.97 4.24
CA VAL A 28 -0.47 -8.70 5.17
C VAL A 28 -1.89 -8.81 4.60
N LEU A 29 -2.34 -7.79 3.88
CA LEU A 29 -3.67 -7.68 3.28
C LEU A 29 -3.59 -7.85 1.76
N GLY A 30 -4.75 -8.01 1.10
CA GLY A 30 -4.83 -7.86 -0.34
C GLY A 30 -4.40 -6.45 -0.80
N SER A 31 -3.86 -6.35 -2.02
CA SER A 31 -3.36 -5.07 -2.53
C SER A 31 -4.51 -4.16 -2.97
N PRO A 32 -4.59 -2.91 -2.46
CA PRO A 32 -5.58 -1.94 -2.93
C PRO A 32 -5.40 -1.58 -4.40
N LEU A 33 -4.17 -1.68 -4.94
CA LEU A 33 -3.84 -1.35 -6.32
C LEU A 33 -4.58 -2.22 -7.33
N HIS A 34 -4.84 -3.49 -7.00
CA HIS A 34 -5.64 -4.38 -7.87
C HIS A 34 -7.11 -3.93 -7.93
N ALA A 35 -7.70 -3.56 -6.79
CA ALA A 35 -9.06 -3.05 -6.73
C ALA A 35 -9.21 -1.71 -7.47
N ILE A 36 -8.22 -0.82 -7.31
CA ILE A 36 -8.16 0.46 -8.03
C ILE A 36 -8.08 0.22 -9.54
N ARG A 37 -7.19 -0.68 -10.00
CA ARG A 37 -7.05 -1.00 -11.43
C ARG A 37 -8.32 -1.61 -12.02
N GLN A 38 -9.02 -2.45 -11.26
CA GLN A 38 -10.31 -2.99 -11.69
C GLN A 38 -11.37 -1.90 -11.75
N TYR A 39 -11.42 -1.02 -10.76
CA TYR A 39 -12.31 0.15 -10.77
C TYR A 39 -12.07 1.05 -11.99
N GLU A 40 -10.82 1.36 -12.31
CA GLU A 40 -10.45 2.13 -13.49
C GLU A 40 -10.97 1.49 -14.78
N ARG A 41 -10.78 0.17 -14.92
CA ARG A 41 -11.28 -0.58 -16.09
C ARG A 41 -12.81 -0.52 -16.21
N ASP A 42 -13.52 -0.74 -15.12
CA ASP A 42 -14.99 -0.74 -15.10
C ASP A 42 -15.55 0.65 -15.45
N GLN A 43 -14.88 1.71 -15.00
CA GLN A 43 -15.21 3.11 -15.31
C GLN A 43 -14.63 3.60 -16.64
N GLN A 44 -13.98 2.72 -17.42
CA GLN A 44 -13.34 3.04 -18.70
C GLN A 44 -12.30 4.17 -18.60
N LEU A 45 -11.65 4.29 -17.45
CA LEU A 45 -10.60 5.26 -17.19
C LEU A 45 -9.27 4.78 -17.80
N PRO A 46 -8.40 5.71 -18.24
CA PRO A 46 -7.04 5.36 -18.61
C PRO A 46 -6.31 4.73 -17.41
N VAL A 47 -5.54 3.67 -17.66
CA VAL A 47 -4.80 2.95 -16.60
C VAL A 47 -3.98 3.92 -15.75
N GLY A 48 -4.13 3.84 -14.43
CA GLY A 48 -3.46 4.70 -13.46
C GLY A 48 -4.06 6.10 -13.31
N ALA A 49 -5.25 6.38 -13.83
CA ALA A 49 -5.93 7.66 -13.67
C ALA A 49 -6.11 8.05 -12.19
N VAL A 50 -6.51 7.10 -11.33
CA VAL A 50 -6.70 7.36 -9.89
C VAL A 50 -5.37 7.75 -9.25
N GLY A 51 -4.31 6.96 -9.49
CA GLY A 51 -2.98 7.24 -8.95
C GLY A 51 -2.39 8.56 -9.46
N ARG A 52 -2.57 8.88 -10.75
CA ARG A 52 -2.14 10.18 -11.31
C ARG A 52 -2.88 11.34 -10.67
N HIS A 53 -4.19 11.21 -10.44
CA HIS A 53 -4.97 12.26 -9.78
C HIS A 53 -4.49 12.48 -8.34
N ILE A 54 -4.32 11.41 -7.56
CA ILE A 54 -3.78 11.47 -6.20
C ILE A 54 -2.42 12.16 -6.17
N ASN A 55 -1.50 11.76 -7.07
CA ASN A 55 -0.17 12.36 -7.15
C ASN A 55 -0.21 13.84 -7.54
N ALA A 56 -1.14 14.24 -8.41
CA ALA A 56 -1.31 15.64 -8.81
C ALA A 56 -1.88 16.51 -7.69
N SER A 57 -2.78 15.98 -6.86
CA SER A 57 -3.32 16.69 -5.68
C SER A 57 -2.28 16.83 -4.55
N GLY A 58 -1.29 15.94 -4.49
CA GLY A 58 -0.16 16.03 -3.55
C GLY A 58 -0.57 15.94 -2.08
N SER A 59 0.23 16.53 -1.20
CA SER A 59 0.05 16.45 0.27
C SER A 59 -1.19 17.17 0.78
N THR A 60 -1.75 18.11 0.03
CA THR A 60 -2.98 18.84 0.40
C THR A 60 -4.25 18.17 -0.11
N GLY A 61 -4.11 17.16 -0.98
CA GLY A 61 -5.22 16.41 -1.55
C GLY A 61 -5.96 15.54 -0.53
N ALA A 62 -7.23 15.28 -0.80
CA ALA A 62 -8.12 14.51 0.08
C ALA A 62 -7.54 13.14 0.43
N TRP A 63 -6.86 12.47 -0.52
CA TRP A 63 -6.24 11.17 -0.29
C TRP A 63 -5.11 11.23 0.75
N SER A 64 -4.17 12.17 0.60
CA SER A 64 -3.07 12.33 1.57
C SER A 64 -3.61 12.71 2.95
N ARG A 65 -4.66 13.52 3.01
CA ARG A 65 -5.28 13.94 4.26
C ARG A 65 -6.05 12.82 4.95
N LEU A 66 -6.63 11.89 4.19
CA LEU A 66 -7.17 10.63 4.73
C LEU A 66 -6.04 9.76 5.32
N GLU A 67 -4.95 9.57 4.59
CA GLU A 67 -3.81 8.74 5.03
C GLU A 67 -3.12 9.30 6.28
N CYS A 68 -3.11 10.62 6.46
CA CYS A 68 -2.60 11.29 7.66
C CYS A 68 -3.63 11.39 8.81
N GLY A 69 -4.86 10.92 8.62
CA GLY A 69 -5.92 10.96 9.64
C GLY A 69 -6.54 12.36 9.87
N GLU A 70 -6.29 13.32 8.97
CA GLU A 70 -6.93 14.64 9.02
C GLU A 70 -8.40 14.61 8.58
N LEU A 71 -8.75 13.64 7.74
CA LEU A 71 -10.10 13.40 7.26
C LEU A 71 -10.57 12.02 7.69
N ASP A 72 -11.80 11.93 8.19
CA ASP A 72 -12.49 10.65 8.29
C ASP A 72 -12.97 10.19 6.90
N LEU A 73 -13.48 8.95 6.82
CA LEU A 73 -13.92 8.37 5.54
C LEU A 73 -15.06 9.15 4.87
N LYS A 74 -15.97 9.76 5.64
CA LYS A 74 -17.11 10.52 5.10
C LYS A 74 -16.60 11.83 4.49
N ALA A 75 -15.82 12.59 5.25
CA ALA A 75 -15.22 13.84 4.82
C ALA A 75 -14.27 13.63 3.64
N PHE A 76 -13.50 12.54 3.64
CA PHE A 76 -12.70 12.11 2.50
C PHE A 76 -13.54 11.93 1.24
N CYS A 77 -14.65 11.18 1.30
CA CYS A 77 -15.47 10.93 0.11
C CYS A 77 -15.99 12.25 -0.48
N GLU A 78 -16.46 13.16 0.37
CA GLU A 78 -16.96 14.47 -0.07
C GLU A 78 -15.87 15.31 -0.74
N ALA A 79 -14.68 15.39 -0.13
CA ALA A 79 -13.55 16.16 -0.66
C ALA A 79 -12.99 15.53 -1.95
N PHE A 80 -12.77 14.22 -1.96
CA PHE A 80 -12.23 13.51 -3.11
C PHE A 80 -13.17 13.54 -4.31
N ASP A 81 -14.49 13.42 -4.09
CA ASP A 81 -15.47 13.58 -5.16
C ASP A 81 -15.45 15.00 -5.74
N ALA A 82 -15.21 16.03 -4.91
CA ALA A 82 -15.06 17.40 -5.39
C ALA A 82 -13.78 17.60 -6.22
N GLU A 83 -12.65 17.03 -5.79
CA GLU A 83 -11.40 17.03 -6.56
C GLU A 83 -11.56 16.32 -7.91
N CYS A 84 -12.20 15.15 -7.91
CA CYS A 84 -12.44 14.38 -9.14
C CYS A 84 -13.38 15.12 -10.10
N ARG A 85 -14.45 15.76 -9.59
CA ARG A 85 -15.35 16.59 -10.41
C ARG A 85 -14.61 17.77 -11.04
N ALA A 86 -13.77 18.47 -10.28
CA ALA A 86 -12.96 19.58 -10.81
C ALA A 86 -11.99 19.10 -11.91
N ALA A 87 -11.47 17.88 -11.78
CA ALA A 87 -10.62 17.24 -12.77
C ALA A 87 -11.40 16.55 -13.93
N SER A 88 -12.74 16.68 -13.97
CA SER A 88 -13.61 15.97 -14.93
C SER A 88 -13.40 14.45 -14.96
N LEU A 89 -13.07 13.86 -13.82
CA LEU A 89 -12.91 12.42 -13.64
C LEU A 89 -14.20 11.81 -13.10
N PRO A 90 -14.79 10.79 -13.76
CA PRO A 90 -15.96 10.07 -13.26
C PRO A 90 -15.60 9.07 -12.15
N ILE A 91 -14.93 9.57 -11.11
CA ILE A 91 -14.51 8.81 -9.94
C ILE A 91 -15.44 9.14 -8.77
N THR A 92 -15.89 8.10 -8.06
CA THR A 92 -16.66 8.24 -6.82
C THR A 92 -15.87 7.60 -5.68
N GLY A 93 -15.41 8.42 -4.73
CA GLY A 93 -14.63 8.01 -3.58
C GLY A 93 -15.31 6.92 -2.75
N ARG A 94 -16.63 7.02 -2.55
CA ARG A 94 -17.40 5.99 -1.83
C ARG A 94 -17.31 4.62 -2.51
N GLU A 95 -17.49 4.56 -3.82
CA GLU A 95 -17.45 3.30 -4.58
C GLU A 95 -16.02 2.75 -4.64
N LEU A 96 -15.04 3.62 -4.86
CA LEU A 96 -13.62 3.26 -4.85
C LEU A 96 -13.22 2.64 -3.50
N MET A 97 -13.55 3.29 -2.39
CA MET A 97 -13.25 2.79 -1.04
C MET A 97 -14.01 1.49 -0.73
N ARG A 98 -15.26 1.36 -1.19
CA ARG A 98 -16.02 0.12 -1.06
C ARG A 98 -15.34 -1.06 -1.76
N ARG A 99 -14.72 -0.83 -2.92
CA ARG A 99 -13.97 -1.87 -3.66
C ARG A 99 -12.65 -2.21 -2.99
N ILE A 100 -11.91 -1.20 -2.51
CA ILE A 100 -10.69 -1.40 -1.72
C ILE A 100 -11.01 -2.22 -0.47
N GLY A 101 -12.04 -1.86 0.29
CA GLY A 101 -12.43 -2.57 1.51
C GLY A 101 -12.75 -4.06 1.31
N ARG A 102 -13.22 -4.46 0.11
CA ARG A 102 -13.47 -5.88 -0.21
C ARG A 102 -12.19 -6.70 -0.36
N VAL A 103 -11.07 -6.07 -0.75
CA VAL A 103 -9.77 -6.76 -0.90
C VAL A 103 -8.90 -6.65 0.35
N THR A 104 -9.33 -5.87 1.35
CA THR A 104 -8.66 -5.70 2.66
C THR A 104 -8.92 -6.91 3.58
N GLN A 105 -8.62 -8.12 3.10
CA GLN A 105 -8.69 -9.34 3.88
C GLN A 105 -7.27 -9.83 4.22
N PRO A 106 -7.01 -10.28 5.46
CA PRO A 106 -5.72 -10.86 5.82
C PRO A 106 -5.37 -12.11 5.00
N ARG A 107 -4.10 -12.26 4.65
CA ARG A 107 -3.55 -13.47 4.04
C ARG A 107 -3.18 -14.48 5.12
N ALA A 108 -3.64 -15.72 4.98
CA ALA A 108 -3.40 -16.77 5.97
C ALA A 108 -1.90 -17.02 6.21
N GLU A 109 -1.11 -16.99 5.15
CA GLU A 109 0.34 -17.21 5.18
C GLU A 109 1.06 -16.12 5.97
N MET A 110 0.61 -14.86 5.85
CA MET A 110 1.18 -13.74 6.60
C MET A 110 0.77 -13.78 8.08
N LEU A 111 -0.47 -14.17 8.38
CA LEU A 111 -0.90 -14.40 9.76
C LEU A 111 -0.05 -15.48 10.44
N GLU A 112 0.22 -16.58 9.73
CA GLU A 112 1.09 -17.65 10.22
C GLU A 112 2.54 -17.16 10.41
N ALA A 113 3.10 -16.42 9.45
CA ALA A 113 4.43 -15.87 9.55
C ALA A 113 4.58 -14.93 10.77
N ILE A 114 3.64 -14.00 10.96
CA ILE A 114 3.61 -13.10 12.11
C ILE A 114 3.51 -13.88 13.42
N ALA A 115 2.65 -14.91 13.48
CA ALA A 115 2.48 -15.73 14.67
C ALA A 115 3.75 -16.52 15.05
N ARG A 116 4.57 -16.90 14.08
CA ARG A 116 5.87 -17.57 14.31
C ARG A 116 6.97 -16.58 14.72
N LEU A 117 7.02 -15.41 14.10
CA LEU A 117 8.05 -14.38 14.36
C LEU A 117 7.88 -13.66 15.69
N ARG A 118 6.67 -13.68 16.27
CA ARG A 118 6.39 -13.09 17.59
C ARG A 118 6.88 -13.94 18.76
N ARG A 119 7.32 -15.18 18.52
CA ARG A 119 7.81 -16.09 19.56
C ARG A 119 9.27 -15.83 19.85
#